data_AF-A0AA42UGW6-F1
#
_entry.id   AF-A0AA42UGW6-F1
#
_cell.length_a   1.000
_cell.length_b   1.000
_cell.length_c   1.000
_cell.angle_alpha   90.00
_cell.angle_beta   90.00
_cell.angle_gamma   90.00
#
_symmetry.space_group_name_H-M   'P 1'
#
loop_
_entity.id
_entity.type
_entity.pdbx_description
1 polymer ?
#
loop_
_entity_poly.entity_id
_entity_poly.type
_entity_poly.pdbx_seq_one_letter_code
_entity_poly.pdbx_strand_id
1 'polypeptide(L)'
;MIKQILLTATVVLANFATAQVTSMINDKNVDASTKVYGMAPLSDETKAYEKFNFMLENAAAIQLGKPILEYGYQSSTFQAQDNGVMIYMVKDKKIVDQWLVNPALYNVFHDGIPYSYDADKLAVLADKYPLIYKEEKRQYKTEKEYQKQRPALFADPYNLIITEPDFTYEGYFDVQFPQNEQFKSSEAAIAYLKPIVEKLTKKKFDINYTITEKNILDRTQFTITVAGEENIYKKIKLDNLQKGDWQSLSYEASIFRKAN
;
A
#
# COMPACT_ATOMS: atom_id res chain seq x y z
N MET A 1 31.28 44.87 55.26
CA MET A 1 30.15 43.93 55.48
C MET A 1 29.31 43.89 54.21
N ILE A 2 29.10 42.69 53.63
CA ILE A 2 27.80 42.15 53.15
C ILE A 2 27.09 43.02 52.07
N LYS A 3 26.79 42.60 50.84
CA LYS A 3 26.73 41.31 50.13
C LYS A 3 26.55 41.60 48.63
N GLN A 4 26.93 40.64 47.81
CA GLN A 4 26.56 40.46 46.40
C GLN A 4 25.06 40.66 46.12
N ILE A 5 24.68 41.00 44.89
CA ILE A 5 23.98 40.09 43.97
C ILE A 5 23.94 40.72 42.56
N LEU A 6 24.48 39.96 41.60
CA LEU A 6 24.32 40.11 40.15
C LEU A 6 22.84 40.25 39.78
N LEU A 7 22.50 41.20 38.91
CA LEU A 7 21.29 41.11 38.09
C LEU A 7 21.68 40.82 36.64
N THR A 8 22.13 39.59 36.40
CA THR A 8 22.13 39.04 35.05
C THR A 8 20.69 38.61 34.78
N ALA A 9 19.94 39.42 34.05
CA ALA A 9 18.66 39.02 33.50
C ALA A 9 18.93 37.95 32.44
N THR A 10 19.02 36.69 32.86
CA THR A 10 18.94 35.54 31.97
C THR A 10 17.54 35.54 31.41
N VAL A 11 17.37 36.15 30.24
CA VAL A 11 16.26 35.85 29.35
C VAL A 11 16.46 34.38 28.96
N VAL A 12 15.94 33.47 29.79
CA VAL A 12 15.58 32.13 29.35
C VAL A 12 14.36 32.35 28.47
N LEU A 13 14.60 32.81 27.23
CA LEU A 13 13.77 32.41 26.12
C LEU A 13 13.88 30.90 26.12
N ALA A 14 12.91 30.25 26.74
CA ALA A 14 12.64 28.86 26.52
C ALA A 14 12.50 28.73 25.01
N ASN A 15 13.55 28.23 24.37
CA ASN A 15 13.47 27.58 23.08
C ASN A 15 12.57 26.35 23.30
N PHE A 16 11.27 26.57 23.42
CA PHE A 16 10.32 25.59 22.94
C PHE A 16 10.61 25.53 21.45
N ALA A 17 11.47 24.59 21.07
CA ALA A 17 11.45 24.07 19.71
C ALA A 17 9.99 23.66 19.51
N THR A 18 9.21 24.49 18.83
CA THR A 18 7.88 24.11 18.36
C THR A 18 8.15 22.89 17.51
N ALA A 19 7.87 21.70 18.03
CA ALA A 19 8.01 20.48 17.27
C ALA A 19 7.24 20.71 15.97
N GLN A 20 7.93 20.59 14.84
CA GLN A 20 7.32 20.82 13.55
C GLN A 20 6.25 19.74 13.37
N VAL A 21 4.99 20.13 13.60
CA VAL A 21 3.84 19.28 13.32
C VAL A 21 3.56 19.35 11.82
N THR A 22 3.29 18.19 11.24
CA THR A 22 2.93 18.05 9.83
C THR A 22 1.54 17.45 9.74
N SER A 23 0.65 18.11 9.01
CA SER A 23 -0.69 17.60 8.76
C SER A 23 -0.64 16.50 7.71
N MET A 24 -1.30 15.36 7.96
CA MET A 24 -1.59 14.35 6.93
C MET A 24 -2.41 14.95 5.79
N ILE A 25 -3.22 15.97 6.08
CA ILE A 25 -4.08 16.64 5.11
C ILE A 25 -3.44 17.97 4.70
N ASN A 26 -2.93 18.05 3.47
CA ASN A 26 -2.36 19.28 2.91
C ASN A 26 -3.39 20.09 2.12
N ASP A 27 -3.64 21.32 2.54
CA ASP A 27 -4.60 22.27 1.94
C ASP A 27 -4.41 22.50 0.44
N LYS A 28 -3.18 22.36 -0.08
CA LYS A 28 -2.91 22.51 -1.52
C LYS A 28 -3.55 21.41 -2.37
N ASN A 29 -3.88 20.27 -1.77
CA ASN A 29 -4.35 19.08 -2.46
C ASN A 29 -5.80 18.70 -2.11
N VAL A 30 -6.47 19.47 -1.24
CA VAL A 30 -7.84 19.19 -0.80
C VAL A 30 -8.84 20.03 -1.59
N ASP A 31 -9.86 19.36 -2.12
CA ASP A 31 -11.01 19.96 -2.81
C ASP A 31 -12.31 19.25 -2.40
N ALA A 32 -13.44 19.62 -3.02
CA ALA A 32 -14.75 19.06 -2.70
C ALA A 32 -14.88 17.54 -2.96
N SER A 33 -14.03 16.97 -3.83
CA SER A 33 -13.98 15.54 -4.13
C SER A 33 -13.17 14.74 -3.11
N THR A 34 -12.36 15.42 -2.28
CA THR A 34 -11.46 14.79 -1.30
C THR A 34 -12.25 14.26 -0.13
N LYS A 35 -12.06 12.98 0.20
CA LYS A 35 -12.56 12.33 1.41
C LYS A 35 -11.38 11.76 2.21
N VAL A 36 -11.56 11.59 3.52
CA VAL A 36 -10.55 10.95 4.38
C VAL A 36 -11.22 9.89 5.24
N TYR A 37 -10.63 8.69 5.29
CA TYR A 37 -11.19 7.57 6.05
C TYR A 37 -10.13 6.97 6.97
N GLY A 38 -10.48 6.78 8.24
CA GLY A 38 -9.73 5.93 9.16
C GLY A 38 -10.34 4.52 9.15
N MET A 39 -9.51 3.51 8.90
CA MET A 39 -9.93 2.14 8.65
C MET A 39 -8.99 1.15 9.35
N ALA A 40 -9.45 0.58 10.47
CA ALA A 40 -8.79 -0.52 11.16
C ALA A 40 -8.99 -1.83 10.38
N PRO A 41 -7.95 -2.67 10.24
CA PRO A 41 -7.96 -3.78 9.30
C PRO A 41 -9.06 -4.80 9.64
N LEU A 42 -9.82 -5.19 8.63
CA LEU A 42 -10.92 -6.16 8.76
C LEU A 42 -10.42 -7.56 9.15
N SER A 43 -9.13 -7.83 9.00
CA SER A 43 -8.48 -9.08 9.40
C SER A 43 -8.14 -9.15 10.89
N ASP A 44 -8.28 -8.06 11.66
CA ASP A 44 -8.07 -8.08 13.11
C ASP A 44 -9.26 -8.72 13.83
N GLU A 45 -9.12 -9.99 14.20
CA GLU A 45 -10.15 -10.76 14.92
C GLU A 45 -10.54 -10.13 16.27
N THR A 46 -9.59 -9.44 16.93
CA THR A 46 -9.83 -8.79 18.23
C THR A 46 -10.60 -7.46 18.08
N LYS A 47 -10.64 -6.91 16.86
CA LYS A 47 -11.25 -5.61 16.55
C LYS A 47 -10.72 -4.47 17.43
N ALA A 48 -9.49 -4.59 17.91
CA ALA A 48 -8.94 -3.73 18.95
C ALA A 48 -8.99 -2.23 18.60
N TYR A 49 -8.91 -1.93 17.30
CA TYR A 49 -8.84 -0.57 16.78
C TYR A 49 -10.06 -0.14 15.94
N GLU A 50 -11.13 -0.93 15.86
CA GLU A 50 -12.38 -0.50 15.18
C GLU A 50 -12.95 0.80 15.77
N LYS A 51 -12.68 1.05 17.06
CA LYS A 51 -13.02 2.31 17.76
C LYS A 51 -12.37 3.57 17.15
N PHE A 52 -11.40 3.42 16.25
CA PHE A 52 -10.73 4.51 15.55
C PHE A 52 -11.22 4.68 14.11
N ASN A 53 -12.25 3.94 13.67
CA ASN A 53 -12.79 4.07 12.33
C ASN A 53 -13.60 5.36 12.18
N PHE A 54 -13.29 6.17 11.16
CA PHE A 54 -13.99 7.44 10.91
C PHE A 54 -14.12 7.77 9.41
N MET A 55 -15.06 8.67 9.06
CA MET A 55 -15.25 9.16 7.69
C MET A 55 -15.44 10.68 7.58
N LEU A 56 -14.49 11.37 6.95
CA LEU A 56 -14.56 12.81 6.68
C LEU A 56 -14.92 13.04 5.20
N GLU A 57 -16.20 13.28 4.92
CA GLU A 57 -16.71 13.32 3.54
C GLU A 57 -17.02 14.72 3.00
N ASN A 58 -16.84 15.77 3.80
CA ASN A 58 -17.09 17.14 3.36
C ASN A 58 -16.03 18.09 3.93
N ALA A 59 -15.95 19.29 3.34
CA ALA A 59 -14.95 20.28 3.69
C ALA A 59 -14.97 20.64 5.19
N ALA A 60 -16.15 20.77 5.81
CA ALA A 60 -16.24 21.11 7.23
C ALA A 60 -15.71 20.00 8.14
N ALA A 61 -16.02 18.73 7.83
CA ALA A 61 -15.49 17.57 8.54
C ALA A 61 -13.97 17.47 8.39
N ILE A 62 -13.45 17.70 7.18
CA ILE A 62 -12.01 17.69 6.91
C ILE A 62 -11.29 18.80 7.67
N GLN A 63 -11.82 20.03 7.66
CA GLN A 63 -11.21 21.16 8.39
C GLN A 63 -11.17 20.90 9.90
N LEU A 64 -12.20 20.24 10.45
CA LEU A 64 -12.20 19.82 11.85
C LEU A 64 -11.17 18.71 12.11
N GLY A 65 -10.97 17.79 11.16
CA GLY A 65 -10.06 16.66 11.31
C GLY A 65 -8.59 17.01 11.16
N LYS A 66 -8.23 18.07 10.42
CA LYS A 66 -6.83 18.49 10.21
C LYS A 66 -5.98 18.52 11.49
N PRO A 67 -6.33 19.27 12.56
CA PRO A 67 -5.50 19.33 13.76
C PRO A 67 -5.39 17.99 14.51
N ILE A 68 -6.34 17.06 14.30
CA ILE A 68 -6.30 15.71 14.88
C ILE A 68 -5.36 14.80 14.08
N LEU A 69 -5.21 15.08 12.79
CA LEU A 69 -4.41 14.33 11.82
C LEU A 69 -3.03 14.97 11.61
N GLU A 70 -2.50 15.62 12.65
CA GLU A 70 -1.13 16.13 12.68
C GLU A 70 -0.20 15.14 13.37
N TYR A 71 0.93 14.82 12.73
CA TYR A 71 2.01 14.03 13.29
C TYR A 71 3.24 14.89 13.56
N GLY A 72 4.05 14.45 14.50
CA GLY A 72 5.20 15.20 15.01
C GLY A 72 6.51 14.83 14.30
N TYR A 73 7.57 14.85 15.10
CA TYR A 73 8.93 14.53 14.65
C TYR A 73 9.07 13.08 14.19
N GLN A 74 10.07 12.83 13.34
CA GLN A 74 10.42 11.48 12.89
C GLN A 74 10.82 10.60 14.08
N SER A 75 10.17 9.45 14.21
CA SER A 75 10.42 8.48 15.28
C SER A 75 11.61 7.58 14.94
N SER A 76 12.28 7.05 15.95
CA SER A 76 13.27 5.97 15.79
C SER A 76 12.64 4.57 15.79
N THR A 77 11.32 4.48 16.02
CA THR A 77 10.59 3.20 16.03
C THR A 77 10.19 2.81 14.63
N PHE A 78 10.98 1.95 13.99
CA PHE A 78 10.70 1.42 12.65
C PHE A 78 9.82 0.16 12.66
N GLN A 79 9.27 -0.21 13.82
CA GLN A 79 8.33 -1.31 13.93
C GLN A 79 6.93 -0.83 13.53
N ALA A 80 6.30 -1.58 12.62
CA ALA A 80 4.90 -1.44 12.28
C ALA A 80 4.07 -2.51 13.02
N GLN A 81 2.83 -2.20 13.34
CA GLN A 81 1.88 -3.17 13.87
C GLN A 81 1.16 -3.84 12.71
N ASP A 82 1.02 -5.16 12.79
CA ASP A 82 0.30 -5.94 11.77
C ASP A 82 -1.18 -5.54 11.67
N ASN A 83 -1.77 -5.05 12.77
CA ASN A 83 -3.15 -4.58 12.83
C ASN A 83 -3.29 -3.04 12.92
N GLY A 84 -2.30 -2.27 12.47
CA GLY A 84 -2.35 -0.81 12.50
C GLY A 84 -3.53 -0.22 11.71
N VAL A 85 -3.99 0.97 12.11
CA VAL A 85 -5.11 1.67 11.46
C VAL A 85 -4.60 2.40 10.23
N MET A 86 -5.23 2.18 9.08
CA MET A 86 -4.92 2.94 7.87
C MET A 86 -5.75 4.21 7.82
N ILE A 87 -5.10 5.33 7.56
CA ILE A 87 -5.77 6.59 7.21
C ILE A 87 -5.57 6.80 5.72
N TYR A 88 -6.66 6.86 4.97
CA TYR A 88 -6.65 7.03 3.52
C TYR A 88 -7.15 8.42 3.15
N MET A 89 -6.39 9.14 2.33
CA MET A 89 -6.92 10.25 1.57
C MET A 89 -7.39 9.74 0.21
N VAL A 90 -8.62 10.08 -0.15
CA VAL A 90 -9.32 9.48 -1.29
C VAL A 90 -9.90 10.56 -2.19
N LYS A 91 -9.69 10.41 -3.50
CA LYS A 91 -10.35 11.21 -4.55
C LYS A 91 -10.95 10.28 -5.59
N ASP A 92 -12.20 10.53 -5.96
CA ASP A 92 -12.93 9.69 -6.91
C ASP A 92 -12.84 8.19 -6.58
N LYS A 93 -12.89 7.85 -5.28
CA LYS A 93 -12.76 6.48 -4.73
C LYS A 93 -11.38 5.82 -4.93
N LYS A 94 -10.37 6.58 -5.32
CA LYS A 94 -8.98 6.13 -5.41
C LYS A 94 -8.19 6.69 -4.26
N ILE A 95 -7.34 5.85 -3.67
CA ILE A 95 -6.36 6.29 -2.67
C ILE A 95 -5.36 7.20 -3.40
N VAL A 96 -5.22 8.42 -2.90
CA VAL A 96 -4.21 9.38 -3.38
C VAL A 96 -3.08 9.58 -2.38
N ASP A 97 -3.31 9.20 -1.12
CA ASP A 97 -2.31 9.19 -0.06
C ASP A 97 -2.77 8.29 1.09
N GLN A 98 -1.84 7.81 1.90
CA GLN A 98 -2.13 6.95 3.03
C GLN A 98 -1.09 7.00 4.15
N TRP A 99 -1.56 6.68 5.35
CA TRP A 99 -0.75 6.59 6.56
C TRP A 99 -1.10 5.32 7.34
N LEU A 100 -0.08 4.61 7.83
CA LEU A 100 -0.27 3.49 8.74
C LEU A 100 -0.05 3.97 10.17
N VAL A 101 -1.12 4.15 10.92
CA VAL A 101 -1.09 4.52 12.34
C VAL A 101 -0.92 3.26 13.17
N ASN A 102 0.01 3.29 14.12
CA ASN A 102 0.29 2.22 15.06
C ASN A 102 -0.06 2.66 16.49
N PRO A 103 -1.32 2.48 16.93
CA PRO A 103 -1.77 3.00 18.21
C PRO A 103 -0.92 2.58 19.41
N ALA A 104 -0.50 1.31 19.51
CA ALA A 104 0.28 0.88 20.68
C ALA A 104 1.75 1.31 20.63
N LEU A 105 2.24 1.77 19.47
CA LEU A 105 3.61 2.24 19.29
C LEU A 105 3.72 3.77 19.22
N TYR A 106 2.59 4.48 19.39
CA TYR A 106 2.50 5.95 19.35
C TYR A 106 3.22 6.56 18.13
N ASN A 107 3.05 5.91 16.97
CA ASN A 107 3.67 6.36 15.74
C ASN A 107 2.75 6.20 14.53
N VAL A 108 3.13 6.85 13.45
CA VAL A 108 2.50 6.73 12.13
C VAL A 108 3.58 6.62 11.07
N PHE A 109 3.38 5.76 10.08
CA PHE A 109 4.23 5.67 8.91
C PHE A 109 3.61 6.42 7.74
N HIS A 110 4.47 7.13 7.02
CA HIS A 110 4.18 7.71 5.72
C HIS A 110 5.40 7.46 4.83
N ASP A 111 5.19 6.86 3.66
CA ASP A 111 6.25 6.48 2.73
C ASP A 111 7.41 5.68 3.38
N GLY A 112 7.07 4.80 4.32
CA GLY A 112 8.02 3.96 5.05
C GLY A 112 8.83 4.69 6.14
N ILE A 113 8.57 5.97 6.38
CA ILE A 113 9.22 6.77 7.43
C ILE A 113 8.29 6.89 8.64
N PRO A 114 8.73 6.52 9.86
CA PRO A 114 7.90 6.64 11.06
C PRO A 114 7.98 8.03 11.67
N TYR A 115 6.86 8.52 12.17
CA TYR A 115 6.71 9.80 12.89
C TYR A 115 5.94 9.59 14.19
N SER A 116 6.18 10.45 15.18
CA SER A 116 5.40 10.44 16.44
C SER A 116 3.94 10.80 16.18
N TYR A 117 3.02 10.00 16.72
CA TYR A 117 1.58 10.24 16.57
C TYR A 117 0.79 9.60 17.71
N ASP A 118 -0.16 10.36 18.25
CA ASP A 118 -1.05 9.88 19.30
C ASP A 118 -2.39 9.47 18.67
N ALA A 119 -2.60 8.16 18.54
CA ALA A 119 -3.78 7.59 17.91
C ALA A 119 -5.05 7.76 18.74
N ASP A 120 -4.98 8.06 20.05
CA ASP A 120 -6.17 8.27 20.87
C ASP A 120 -6.96 9.50 20.42
N LYS A 121 -6.30 10.46 19.74
CA LYS A 121 -6.95 11.59 19.09
C LYS A 121 -7.96 11.17 18.02
N LEU A 122 -7.78 9.99 17.40
CA LEU A 122 -8.69 9.46 16.38
C LEU A 122 -10.07 9.13 16.95
N ALA A 123 -10.18 8.82 18.25
CA ALA A 123 -11.47 8.58 18.90
C ALA A 123 -12.41 9.80 18.75
N VAL A 124 -11.87 11.02 18.77
CA VAL A 124 -12.66 12.25 18.56
C VAL A 124 -13.31 12.27 17.17
N LEU A 125 -12.59 11.77 16.14
CA LEU A 125 -13.13 11.66 14.79
C LEU A 125 -14.12 10.51 14.66
N ALA A 126 -13.82 9.36 15.25
CA ALA A 126 -14.68 8.19 15.23
C ALA A 126 -16.01 8.45 15.93
N ASP A 127 -16.01 9.17 17.06
CA ASP A 127 -17.24 9.52 17.77
C ASP A 127 -18.13 10.47 16.96
N LYS A 128 -17.51 11.43 16.26
CA LYS A 128 -18.27 12.45 15.50
C LYS A 128 -18.67 11.99 14.10
N TYR A 129 -17.84 11.17 13.48
CA TYR A 129 -17.99 10.72 12.11
C TYR A 129 -17.70 9.22 12.01
N PRO A 130 -18.48 8.36 12.71
CA PRO A 130 -18.18 6.93 12.80
C PRO A 130 -18.21 6.27 11.44
N LEU A 131 -17.34 5.28 11.26
CA LEU A 131 -17.35 4.45 10.07
C LEU A 131 -17.45 2.97 10.44
N ILE A 132 -18.51 2.33 9.92
CA ILE A 132 -18.58 0.88 9.83
C ILE A 132 -18.45 0.54 8.35
N TYR A 133 -17.57 -0.38 8.02
CA TYR A 133 -17.30 -0.73 6.63
C TYR A 133 -17.03 -2.22 6.47
N LYS A 134 -17.05 -2.67 5.23
CA LYS A 134 -16.69 -4.02 4.80
C LYS A 134 -15.89 -3.95 3.50
N GLU A 135 -15.15 -5.01 3.21
CA GLU A 135 -14.52 -5.23 1.92
C GLU A 135 -15.35 -6.23 1.12
N GLU A 136 -15.59 -5.90 -0.15
CA GLU A 136 -16.12 -6.81 -1.14
C GLU A 136 -15.06 -7.04 -2.21
N LYS A 137 -14.69 -8.30 -2.42
CA LYS A 137 -13.77 -8.71 -3.48
C LYS A 137 -14.55 -9.21 -4.68
N ARG A 138 -14.27 -8.65 -5.86
CA ARG A 138 -14.90 -9.06 -7.13
C ARG A 138 -13.85 -9.49 -8.12
N GLN A 139 -14.01 -10.70 -8.65
CA GLN A 139 -13.16 -11.23 -9.70
C GLN A 139 -13.75 -10.97 -11.08
N TYR A 140 -12.89 -10.63 -12.02
CA TYR A 140 -13.23 -10.38 -13.42
C TYR A 140 -12.43 -11.34 -14.31
N LYS A 141 -13.01 -11.74 -15.43
CA LYS A 141 -12.31 -12.60 -16.40
C LYS A 141 -11.45 -11.79 -17.36
N THR A 142 -11.85 -10.55 -17.64
CA THR A 142 -11.18 -9.69 -18.63
C THR A 142 -11.30 -8.21 -18.25
N GLU A 143 -10.37 -7.39 -18.74
CA GLU A 143 -10.44 -5.94 -18.60
C GLU A 143 -11.74 -5.38 -19.20
N LYS A 144 -12.16 -5.90 -20.36
CA LYS A 144 -13.39 -5.46 -21.04
C LYS A 144 -14.64 -5.67 -20.18
N GLU A 145 -14.68 -6.75 -19.41
CA GLU A 145 -15.77 -7.02 -18.46
C GLU A 145 -15.77 -5.98 -17.33
N TYR A 146 -14.61 -5.74 -16.74
CA TYR A 146 -14.45 -4.75 -15.68
C TYR A 146 -14.84 -3.34 -16.15
N GLN A 147 -14.37 -2.90 -17.33
CA GLN A 147 -14.67 -1.57 -17.86
C GLN A 147 -16.17 -1.33 -18.09
N LYS A 148 -16.97 -2.38 -18.33
CA LYS A 148 -18.44 -2.24 -18.42
C LYS A 148 -19.08 -1.96 -17.06
N GLN A 149 -18.55 -2.53 -15.98
CA GLN A 149 -19.09 -2.39 -14.62
C GLN A 149 -18.51 -1.18 -13.87
N ARG A 150 -17.31 -0.74 -14.27
CA ARG A 150 -16.57 0.36 -13.66
C ARG A 150 -17.41 1.62 -13.43
N PRO A 151 -18.20 2.15 -14.38
CA PRO A 151 -19.01 3.35 -14.14
C PRO A 151 -20.00 3.19 -12.98
N ALA A 152 -20.65 2.02 -12.87
CA ALA A 152 -21.60 1.75 -11.79
C ALA A 152 -20.91 1.68 -10.42
N LEU A 153 -19.73 1.04 -10.36
CA LEU A 153 -18.92 0.98 -9.13
C LEU A 153 -18.52 2.40 -8.67
N PHE A 154 -18.07 3.24 -9.59
CA PHE A 154 -17.64 4.61 -9.26
C PHE A 154 -18.81 5.57 -9.02
N ALA A 155 -20.02 5.27 -9.51
CA ALA A 155 -21.22 6.05 -9.20
C ALA A 155 -21.88 5.70 -7.85
N ASP A 156 -21.68 4.48 -7.32
CA ASP A 156 -22.37 4.02 -6.10
C ASP A 156 -21.89 4.76 -4.83
N PRO A 157 -22.72 5.58 -4.17
CA PRO A 157 -22.28 6.40 -3.04
C PRO A 157 -21.84 5.61 -1.80
N TYR A 158 -22.12 4.31 -1.72
CA TYR A 158 -21.68 3.45 -0.62
C TYR A 158 -20.26 2.91 -0.80
N ASN A 159 -19.70 2.96 -2.02
CA ASN A 159 -18.30 2.61 -2.27
C ASN A 159 -17.39 3.75 -1.83
N LEU A 160 -16.53 3.47 -0.86
CA LEU A 160 -15.57 4.39 -0.26
C LEU A 160 -14.28 4.43 -1.07
N ILE A 161 -13.69 3.25 -1.29
CA ILE A 161 -12.42 3.03 -1.97
C ILE A 161 -12.59 1.85 -2.92
N ILE A 162 -12.04 1.98 -4.13
CA ILE A 162 -11.99 0.92 -5.13
C ILE A 162 -10.53 0.75 -5.54
N THR A 163 -9.95 -0.39 -5.18
CA THR A 163 -8.70 -0.86 -5.76
C THR A 163 -9.06 -1.61 -7.05
N GLU A 164 -8.69 -1.04 -8.19
CA GLU A 164 -8.98 -1.62 -9.50
C GLU A 164 -8.13 -2.90 -9.71
N PRO A 165 -8.60 -3.90 -10.47
CA PRO A 165 -7.79 -5.07 -10.78
C PRO A 165 -6.57 -4.70 -11.62
N ASP A 166 -5.45 -5.42 -11.41
CA ASP A 166 -4.27 -5.29 -12.25
C ASP A 166 -4.37 -6.22 -13.46
N PHE A 167 -4.58 -5.63 -14.64
CA PHE A 167 -4.64 -6.34 -15.92
C PHE A 167 -3.29 -6.38 -16.66
N THR A 168 -2.18 -6.03 -16.01
CA THR A 168 -0.86 -5.93 -16.65
C THR A 168 -0.39 -7.29 -17.19
N TYR A 169 -0.67 -8.38 -16.48
CA TYR A 169 -0.27 -9.74 -16.84
C TYR A 169 -1.48 -10.68 -16.86
N GLU A 170 -1.58 -11.53 -17.89
CA GLU A 170 -2.66 -12.53 -17.99
C GLU A 170 -2.38 -13.77 -17.14
N GLY A 171 -1.11 -14.00 -16.84
CA GLY A 171 -0.65 -15.16 -16.11
C GLY A 171 0.87 -15.22 -16.11
N TYR A 172 1.38 -16.35 -15.68
CA TYR A 172 2.81 -16.63 -15.65
C TYR A 172 3.10 -18.11 -15.88
N PHE A 173 4.35 -18.40 -16.17
CA PHE A 173 4.88 -19.75 -16.16
C PHE A 173 6.33 -19.72 -15.69
N ASP A 174 6.79 -20.86 -15.19
CA ASP A 174 8.15 -20.99 -14.69
C ASP A 174 9.05 -21.66 -15.71
N VAL A 175 10.33 -21.29 -15.70
CA VAL A 175 11.38 -21.96 -16.46
C VAL A 175 12.50 -22.34 -15.51
N GLN A 176 12.88 -23.61 -15.53
CA GLN A 176 13.97 -24.14 -14.72
C GLN A 176 15.28 -24.12 -15.52
N PHE A 177 16.30 -23.55 -14.90
CA PHE A 177 17.65 -23.46 -15.45
C PHE A 177 18.61 -24.28 -14.59
N PRO A 178 19.44 -25.14 -15.19
CA PRO A 178 20.53 -25.79 -14.46
C PRO A 178 21.62 -24.76 -14.15
N GLN A 179 22.24 -24.84 -12.98
CA GLN A 179 23.43 -24.07 -12.68
C GLN A 179 24.63 -24.69 -13.40
N ASN A 180 25.20 -23.95 -14.35
CA ASN A 180 26.34 -24.39 -15.14
C ASN A 180 27.18 -23.19 -15.63
N GLU A 181 28.13 -23.41 -16.54
CA GLU A 181 28.98 -22.33 -17.07
C GLU A 181 28.21 -21.24 -17.82
N GLN A 182 27.08 -21.57 -18.44
CA GLN A 182 26.24 -20.63 -19.16
C GLN A 182 25.29 -19.88 -18.21
N PHE A 183 24.67 -20.60 -17.28
CA PHE A 183 23.72 -20.06 -16.30
C PHE A 183 24.35 -20.11 -14.90
N LYS A 184 25.30 -19.19 -14.66
CA LYS A 184 26.01 -19.11 -13.37
C LYS A 184 25.16 -18.48 -12.25
N SER A 185 24.14 -17.70 -12.62
CA SER A 185 23.26 -16.99 -11.71
C SER A 185 21.86 -16.78 -12.29
N SER A 186 20.92 -16.36 -11.44
CA SER A 186 19.58 -15.94 -11.83
C SER A 186 19.60 -14.82 -12.87
N GLU A 187 20.50 -13.84 -12.73
CA GLU A 187 20.61 -12.70 -13.63
C GLU A 187 21.02 -13.15 -15.04
N ALA A 188 21.89 -14.15 -15.16
CA ALA A 188 22.27 -14.73 -16.44
C ALA A 188 21.09 -15.45 -17.11
N ALA A 189 20.27 -16.17 -16.34
CA ALA A 189 19.06 -16.81 -16.85
C ALA A 189 18.00 -15.78 -17.30
N ILE A 190 17.80 -14.71 -16.54
CA ILE A 190 16.92 -13.58 -16.91
C ILE A 190 17.42 -12.92 -18.20
N ALA A 191 18.72 -12.63 -18.30
CA ALA A 191 19.33 -12.02 -19.48
C ALA A 191 19.21 -12.90 -20.74
N TYR A 192 19.22 -14.22 -20.57
CA TYR A 192 18.96 -15.17 -21.66
C TYR A 192 17.49 -15.12 -22.14
N LEU A 193 16.52 -15.12 -21.21
CA LEU A 193 15.10 -15.14 -21.55
C LEU A 193 14.58 -13.82 -22.13
N LYS A 194 15.06 -12.69 -21.60
CA LYS A 194 14.55 -11.36 -21.95
C LYS A 194 14.48 -11.09 -23.47
N PRO A 195 15.56 -11.21 -24.26
CA PRO A 195 15.50 -10.97 -25.70
C PRO A 195 14.64 -11.99 -26.46
N ILE A 196 14.38 -13.17 -25.89
CA ILE A 196 13.48 -14.17 -26.49
C ILE A 196 12.03 -13.69 -26.30
N VAL A 197 11.66 -13.28 -25.09
CA VAL A 197 10.31 -12.79 -24.77
C VAL A 197 10.00 -11.48 -25.49
N GLU A 198 10.95 -10.54 -25.58
CA GLU A 198 10.80 -9.26 -26.30
C GLU A 198 10.50 -9.41 -27.80
N LYS A 199 10.86 -10.55 -28.40
CA LYS A 199 10.52 -10.89 -29.79
C LYS A 199 9.08 -11.40 -29.93
N LEU A 200 8.50 -11.93 -28.86
CA LEU A 200 7.19 -12.58 -28.87
C LEU A 200 6.04 -11.61 -28.56
N THR A 201 6.33 -10.51 -27.86
CA THR A 201 5.31 -9.52 -27.49
C THR A 201 5.83 -8.09 -27.53
N LYS A 202 4.88 -7.15 -27.66
CA LYS A 202 5.09 -5.71 -27.42
C LYS A 202 4.37 -5.22 -26.17
N LYS A 203 3.59 -6.09 -25.51
CA LYS A 203 2.95 -5.80 -24.22
C LYS A 203 3.98 -5.82 -23.09
N LYS A 204 3.61 -5.26 -21.95
CA LYS A 204 4.39 -5.40 -20.72
C LYS A 204 4.49 -6.88 -20.34
N PHE A 205 5.68 -7.27 -19.90
CA PHE A 205 5.97 -8.57 -19.34
C PHE A 205 6.99 -8.36 -18.23
N ASP A 206 7.17 -9.38 -17.41
CA ASP A 206 8.13 -9.37 -16.32
C ASP A 206 8.84 -10.73 -16.25
N ILE A 207 10.12 -10.70 -15.87
CA ILE A 207 10.97 -11.90 -15.78
C ILE A 207 11.79 -11.76 -14.53
N ASN A 208 11.47 -12.58 -13.52
CA ASN A 208 12.09 -12.49 -12.21
C ASN A 208 12.48 -13.85 -11.67
N TYR A 209 13.49 -13.84 -10.82
CA TYR A 209 13.86 -15.02 -10.05
C TYR A 209 12.85 -15.26 -8.95
N THR A 210 12.38 -16.50 -8.84
CA THR A 210 11.44 -16.92 -7.81
C THR A 210 12.12 -17.91 -6.88
N ILE A 211 12.11 -17.60 -5.58
CA ILE A 211 12.54 -18.54 -4.55
C ILE A 211 11.43 -19.57 -4.35
N THR A 212 11.63 -20.77 -4.87
CA THR A 212 10.75 -21.92 -4.67
C THR A 212 11.33 -22.86 -3.61
N GLU A 213 10.50 -23.67 -2.96
CA GLU A 213 10.97 -24.72 -2.04
C GLU A 213 11.99 -25.65 -2.73
N LYS A 214 11.77 -25.94 -4.02
CA LYS A 214 12.71 -26.70 -4.85
C LYS A 214 14.08 -26.04 -4.95
N ASN A 215 14.15 -24.73 -5.19
CA ASN A 215 15.42 -23.99 -5.27
C ASN A 215 16.10 -23.84 -3.89
N ILE A 216 15.32 -23.82 -2.80
CA ILE A 216 15.86 -23.79 -1.44
C ILE A 216 16.57 -25.11 -1.13
N LEU A 217 15.95 -26.23 -1.51
CA LEU A 217 16.45 -27.58 -1.25
C LEU A 217 17.54 -28.02 -2.24
N ASP A 218 17.47 -27.54 -3.48
CA ASP A 218 18.41 -27.86 -4.54
C ASP A 218 18.99 -26.58 -5.16
N ARG A 219 20.22 -26.27 -4.74
CA ARG A 219 20.96 -25.09 -5.19
C ARG A 219 21.57 -25.24 -6.58
N THR A 220 21.46 -26.40 -7.22
CA THR A 220 22.02 -26.65 -8.56
C THR A 220 21.12 -26.16 -9.69
N GLN A 221 20.05 -25.43 -9.38
CA GLN A 221 19.10 -24.90 -10.35
C GLN A 221 18.54 -23.55 -9.93
N PHE A 222 17.99 -22.84 -10.91
CA PHE A 222 17.24 -21.60 -10.72
C PHE A 222 15.85 -21.76 -11.32
N THR A 223 14.84 -21.17 -10.67
CA THR A 223 13.51 -21.03 -11.26
C THR A 223 13.29 -19.56 -11.59
N ILE A 224 13.04 -19.28 -12.87
CA ILE A 224 12.70 -17.95 -13.37
C ILE A 224 11.23 -17.95 -13.78
N THR A 225 10.45 -17.03 -13.21
CA THR A 225 9.06 -16.82 -13.58
C THR A 225 8.97 -15.79 -14.69
N VAL A 226 8.21 -16.10 -15.73
CA VAL A 226 7.87 -15.18 -16.82
C VAL A 226 6.39 -14.84 -16.71
N ALA A 227 6.08 -13.60 -16.31
CA ALA A 227 4.72 -13.08 -16.24
C ALA A 227 4.40 -12.22 -17.47
N GLY A 228 3.21 -12.39 -18.04
CA GLY A 228 2.86 -11.72 -19.29
C GLY A 228 1.55 -12.21 -19.89
N GLU A 229 1.42 -12.06 -21.22
CA GLU A 229 0.30 -12.65 -21.97
C GLU A 229 0.53 -14.14 -22.26
N GLU A 230 -0.54 -14.93 -22.30
CA GLU A 230 -0.48 -16.38 -22.53
C GLU A 230 0.18 -16.73 -23.89
N ASN A 231 0.12 -15.80 -24.85
CA ASN A 231 0.77 -15.93 -26.14
C ASN A 231 2.30 -16.09 -26.04
N ILE A 232 2.96 -15.53 -25.02
CA ILE A 232 4.39 -15.77 -24.76
C ILE A 232 4.61 -17.25 -24.47
N TYR A 233 3.84 -17.80 -23.52
CA TYR A 233 3.91 -19.21 -23.12
C TYR A 233 3.68 -20.18 -24.28
N LYS A 234 2.74 -19.86 -25.18
CA LYS A 234 2.38 -20.67 -26.35
C LYS A 234 3.47 -20.68 -27.43
N LYS A 235 4.23 -19.60 -27.58
CA LYS A 235 5.19 -19.42 -28.68
C LYS A 235 6.65 -19.58 -28.29
N ILE A 236 6.97 -19.44 -27.01
CA ILE A 236 8.35 -19.51 -26.56
C ILE A 236 8.93 -20.90 -26.83
N LYS A 237 10.11 -20.91 -27.45
CA LYS A 237 10.89 -22.12 -27.70
C LYS A 237 12.14 -22.02 -26.85
N LEU A 238 12.35 -23.04 -26.02
CA LEU A 238 13.46 -23.12 -25.09
C LEU A 238 14.20 -24.43 -25.37
N ASP A 239 15.46 -24.33 -25.73
CA ASP A 239 16.29 -25.50 -26.03
C ASP A 239 16.86 -26.06 -24.73
N ASN A 240 16.57 -27.33 -24.44
CA ASN A 240 17.09 -28.06 -23.26
C ASN A 240 16.74 -27.42 -21.90
N LEU A 241 15.64 -26.68 -21.80
CA LEU A 241 15.14 -26.11 -20.54
C LEU A 241 13.74 -26.65 -20.24
N GLN A 242 13.47 -26.86 -18.96
CA GLN A 242 12.14 -27.30 -18.51
C GLN A 242 11.24 -26.09 -18.35
N LYS A 243 10.18 -26.03 -19.16
CA LYS A 243 9.09 -25.06 -19.06
C LYS A 243 7.95 -25.66 -18.23
N GLY A 244 7.60 -25.02 -17.13
CA GLY A 244 6.43 -25.36 -16.33
C GLY A 244 5.12 -25.02 -17.04
N ASP A 245 4.00 -25.44 -16.43
CA ASP A 245 2.66 -25.16 -16.96
C ASP A 245 2.29 -23.68 -16.83
N TRP A 246 1.33 -23.25 -17.65
CA TRP A 246 0.75 -21.92 -17.57
C TRP A 246 -0.16 -21.77 -16.35
N GLN A 247 -0.02 -20.66 -15.64
CA GLN A 247 -0.84 -20.28 -14.51
C GLN A 247 -1.53 -18.94 -14.78
N SER A 248 -2.86 -18.94 -14.89
CA SER A 248 -3.64 -17.72 -15.08
C SER A 248 -3.68 -16.88 -13.80
N LEU A 249 -3.52 -15.57 -13.92
CA LEU A 249 -3.76 -14.63 -12.83
C LEU A 249 -5.26 -14.30 -12.74
N SER A 250 -5.76 -14.14 -11.53
CA SER A 250 -7.12 -13.65 -11.28
C SER A 250 -7.12 -12.14 -11.20
N TYR A 251 -8.00 -11.48 -11.97
CA TYR A 251 -8.19 -10.04 -11.88
C TYR A 251 -9.21 -9.70 -10.78
N GLU A 252 -8.73 -9.35 -9.60
CA GLU A 252 -9.56 -9.03 -8.44
C GLU A 252 -9.61 -7.51 -8.19
N ALA A 253 -10.81 -6.96 -7.99
CA ALA A 253 -10.99 -5.64 -7.41
C ALA A 253 -11.34 -5.77 -5.93
N SER A 254 -10.73 -4.94 -5.09
CA SER A 254 -11.13 -4.75 -3.70
C SER A 254 -12.00 -3.49 -3.58
N ILE A 255 -13.19 -3.64 -3.01
CA ILE A 255 -14.18 -2.57 -2.89
C ILE A 255 -14.49 -2.38 -1.41
N PHE A 256 -13.99 -1.29 -0.81
CA PHE A 256 -14.34 -0.92 0.55
C PHE A 256 -15.67 -0.17 0.52
N ARG A 257 -16.65 -0.67 1.26
CA ARG A 257 -18.03 -0.17 1.27
C ARG A 257 -18.46 0.19 2.68
N LYS A 258 -19.25 1.26 2.82
CA LYS A 258 -19.99 1.52 4.06
C LYS A 258 -20.90 0.33 4.35
N ALA A 259 -20.87 -0.14 5.59
CA ALA A 259 -21.87 -1.08 6.09
C ALA A 259 -23.11 -0.26 6.52
N ASN A 260 -24.29 -0.78 6.21
CA ASN A 260 -25.56 -0.24 6.71
C ASN A 260 -25.84 -0.77 8.11
#